data_AF-A0A7C4TJY8-F1
#
_entry.id   AF-A0A7C4TJY8-F1
#
_cell.length_a   1.000
_cell.length_b   1.000
_cell.length_c   1.000
_cell.angle_alpha   90.00
_cell.angle_beta   90.00
_cell.angle_gamma   90.00
#
_symmetry.space_group_name_H-M   'P 1'
#
loop_
_entity.id
_entity.type
_entity.pdbx_description
1 polymer ?
#
loop_
_entity_poly.entity_id
_entity_poly.type
_entity_poly.pdbx_seq_one_letter_code
_entity_poly.pdbx_strand_id
1 'polypeptide(L)'
;MLGFLFDSNERQIKKLHATVEKINSYESTLSKLSKEQVQEKTEKWKSELRKLELEDQKKYMQEILPEAFALVREAGKRVLNMRHFDVQLMAG
;
A
#
# COMPACT_ATOMS: atom_id res chain seq x y z
N MET A 1 7.56 -18.53 32.41
CA MET A 1 7.94 -17.16 32.01
C MET A 1 8.94 -17.25 30.85
N LEU A 2 8.48 -17.64 29.65
CA LEU A 2 9.34 -17.87 28.47
C LEU A 2 8.75 -17.30 27.16
N GLY A 3 7.60 -16.61 27.21
CA GLY A 3 6.93 -16.08 26.01
C GLY A 3 7.56 -14.82 25.42
N PHE A 4 8.38 -14.11 26.22
CA PHE A 4 8.94 -12.81 25.84
C PHE A 4 10.15 -12.90 24.88
N LEU A 5 10.74 -14.09 24.73
CA LEU A 5 11.93 -14.29 23.87
C LEU A 5 11.59 -14.75 22.45
N PHE A 6 10.32 -15.04 22.14
CA PHE A 6 9.91 -15.67 20.89
C PHE A 6 8.81 -14.94 20.10
N ASP A 7 8.36 -13.74 20.50
CA ASP A 7 7.25 -13.10 19.78
C ASP A 7 7.68 -12.30 18.53
N SER A 8 8.36 -13.00 17.62
CA SER A 8 8.66 -12.52 16.26
C SER A 8 7.37 -12.16 15.51
N ASN A 9 6.29 -12.90 15.77
CA ASN A 9 5.01 -12.71 15.10
C ASN A 9 4.33 -11.41 15.52
N GLU A 10 4.22 -11.12 16.81
CA GLU A 10 3.67 -9.85 17.31
C GLU A 10 4.45 -8.66 16.75
N ARG A 11 5.79 -8.76 16.69
CA ARG A 11 6.62 -7.71 16.11
C ARG A 11 6.36 -7.52 14.61
N GLN A 12 6.18 -8.60 13.84
CA GLN A 12 5.83 -8.53 12.43
C GLN A 12 4.43 -7.94 12.23
N ILE A 13 3.45 -8.42 13.00
CA ILE A 13 2.08 -7.91 13.02
C ILE A 13 2.07 -6.40 13.29
N LYS A 14 2.83 -5.93 14.28
CA LYS A 14 2.95 -4.50 14.59
C LYS A 14 3.49 -3.68 13.42
N LYS A 15 4.47 -4.19 12.68
CA LYS A 15 4.97 -3.53 11.46
C LYS A 15 3.90 -3.47 10.37
N LEU A 16 3.19 -4.58 10.14
CA LEU A 16 2.12 -4.64 9.16
C LEU A 16 0.97 -3.68 9.50
N HIS A 17 0.58 -3.60 10.77
CA HIS A 17 -0.39 -2.61 11.24
C HIS A 17 0.04 -1.17 10.92
N ALA A 18 1.28 -0.80 11.20
CA ALA A 18 1.79 0.53 10.88
C ALA A 18 1.74 0.83 9.36
N THR A 19 2.00 -0.17 8.52
CA THR A 19 1.83 -0.03 7.06
C THR A 19 0.35 0.14 6.68
N VAL A 20 -0.56 -0.65 7.26
CA VAL A 20 -2.01 -0.54 7.01
C VAL A 20 -2.56 0.81 7.44
N GLU A 21 -2.13 1.35 8.58
CA GLU A 21 -2.51 2.71 9.00
C GLU A 21 -2.10 3.77 7.98
N LYS A 22 -0.88 3.65 7.42
CA LYS A 22 -0.44 4.52 6.31
C LYS A 22 -1.33 4.35 5.09
N ILE A 23 -1.64 3.11 4.69
CA ILE A 23 -2.55 2.83 3.56
C ILE A 23 -3.92 3.49 3.80
N ASN A 24 -4.49 3.32 5.00
CA ASN A 24 -5.79 3.89 5.39
C ASN A 24 -5.79 5.42 5.31
N SER A 25 -4.67 6.08 5.66
CA SER A 25 -4.57 7.54 5.62
C SER A 25 -4.77 8.14 4.22
N TYR A 26 -4.45 7.40 3.16
CA TYR A 26 -4.63 7.86 1.77
C TYR A 26 -6.08 7.78 1.27
N GLU A 27 -6.96 7.00 1.91
CA GLU A 27 -8.32 6.73 1.42
C GLU A 27 -9.14 8.00 1.20
N SER A 28 -9.07 8.94 2.15
CA SER A 28 -9.80 10.22 2.08
C SER A 28 -9.37 11.10 0.89
N THR A 29 -8.13 10.98 0.45
CA THR A 29 -7.57 11.74 -0.68
C THR A 29 -7.84 11.02 -1.99
N LEU A 30 -7.64 9.70 -2.05
CA LEU A 30 -7.80 8.91 -3.27
C LEU A 30 -9.27 8.73 -3.67
N SER A 31 -10.18 8.66 -2.71
CA SER A 31 -11.63 8.57 -2.98
C SER A 31 -12.19 9.78 -3.73
N LYS A 32 -11.50 10.93 -3.68
CA LYS A 32 -11.88 12.15 -4.39
C LYS A 32 -11.40 12.20 -5.85
N LEU A 33 -10.52 11.28 -6.25
CA LEU A 33 -9.97 11.26 -7.61
C LEU A 33 -10.99 10.75 -8.61
N SER A 34 -10.94 11.25 -9.85
CA SER A 34 -11.67 10.66 -10.97
C SER A 34 -11.08 9.30 -11.38
N LYS A 35 -11.76 8.58 -12.29
CA LYS A 35 -11.25 7.31 -12.82
C LYS A 35 -9.94 7.52 -13.58
N GLU A 36 -9.86 8.59 -14.35
CA GLU A 36 -8.71 8.99 -15.16
C GLU A 36 -7.53 9.32 -14.24
N GLN A 37 -7.77 10.11 -13.18
CA GLN A 37 -6.74 10.46 -12.20
C GLN A 37 -6.18 9.25 -11.45
N VAL A 38 -7.02 8.22 -11.18
CA VAL A 38 -6.56 6.95 -10.61
C VAL A 38 -5.62 6.22 -11.58
N GLN A 39 -5.92 6.22 -12.88
CA GLN A 39 -5.05 5.61 -13.90
C GLN A 39 -3.74 6.40 -14.06
N GLU A 40 -3.82 7.73 -14.10
CA GLU A 40 -2.66 8.63 -14.22
C GLU A 40 -1.64 8.44 -13.11
N LYS A 41 -2.08 8.20 -11.86
CA LYS A 41 -1.16 7.88 -10.75
C LYS A 41 -0.28 6.66 -11.06
N THR A 42 -0.87 5.60 -11.58
CA THR A 42 -0.14 4.38 -11.94
C THR A 42 0.86 4.65 -13.05
N GLU A 43 0.47 5.39 -14.09
CA GLU A 43 1.36 5.73 -15.20
C GLU A 43 2.50 6.65 -14.77
N LYS A 44 2.24 7.58 -13.85
CA LYS A 44 3.28 8.41 -13.22
C LYS A 44 4.34 7.56 -12.52
N TRP A 45 3.92 6.65 -11.63
CA TRP A 45 4.86 5.78 -10.91
C TRP A 45 5.69 4.90 -11.86
N LYS A 46 5.06 4.33 -12.90
CA LYS A 46 5.79 3.55 -13.92
C LYS A 46 6.82 4.41 -14.67
N SER A 47 6.46 5.64 -15.02
CA SER A 47 7.37 6.57 -15.72
C SER A 47 8.56 6.94 -14.84
N GLU A 48 8.33 7.20 -13.55
CA GLU A 48 9.39 7.48 -12.57
C GLU A 48 10.28 6.26 -12.35
N LEU A 49 9.70 5.07 -12.14
CA LEU A 49 10.43 3.81 -11.98
C LEU A 49 11.40 3.50 -13.13
N ARG A 50 10.96 3.70 -14.38
CA ARG A 50 11.79 3.42 -15.57
C ARG A 50 13.04 4.29 -15.68
N LYS A 51 13.11 5.40 -14.96
CA LYS A 51 14.24 6.33 -14.97
C LYS A 51 15.26 6.03 -13.88
N LEU A 52 14.97 5.08 -12.99
CA LEU A 52 15.80 4.74 -11.84
C LEU A 52 16.65 3.50 -12.11
N GLU A 53 17.85 3.47 -11.52
CA GLU A 53 18.67 2.26 -11.42
C GLU A 53 18.03 1.23 -10.49
N LEU A 54 18.46 -0.04 -10.55
CA LEU A 54 17.78 -1.14 -9.87
C LEU A 54 17.67 -0.96 -8.34
N GLU A 55 18.73 -0.46 -7.70
CA GLU A 55 18.76 -0.16 -6.27
C GLU A 55 17.75 0.93 -5.90
N ASP A 56 17.67 1.99 -6.71
CA ASP A 56 16.75 3.11 -6.51
C ASP A 56 15.30 2.73 -6.82
N GLN A 57 15.07 1.83 -7.79
CA GLN A 57 13.74 1.26 -8.04
C GLN A 57 13.21 0.56 -6.80
N LYS A 58 14.02 -0.28 -6.13
CA LYS A 58 13.60 -0.95 -4.90
C LYS A 58 13.21 0.05 -3.82
N LYS A 59 14.05 1.07 -3.60
CA LYS A 59 13.78 2.12 -2.62
C LYS A 59 12.48 2.87 -2.94
N TYR A 60 12.33 3.31 -4.19
CA TYR A 60 11.14 4.00 -4.66
C TYR A 60 9.88 3.14 -4.54
N MET A 61 9.95 1.84 -4.87
CA MET A 61 8.84 0.90 -4.69
C MET A 61 8.41 0.79 -3.22
N GLN A 62 9.36 0.80 -2.27
CA GLN A 62 9.04 0.80 -0.84
C GLN A 62 8.40 2.11 -0.39
N GLU A 63 8.82 3.25 -0.96
CA GLU A 63 8.26 4.57 -0.66
C GLU A 63 6.81 4.70 -1.15
N ILE A 64 6.51 4.23 -2.36
CA ILE A 64 5.15 4.33 -2.92
C ILE A 64 4.21 3.21 -2.44
N LEU A 65 4.74 2.14 -1.83
CA LEU A 65 3.97 0.93 -1.50
C LEU A 65 2.65 1.22 -0.77
N PRO A 66 2.60 2.07 0.28
CA PRO A 66 1.36 2.32 0.98
C PRO A 66 0.32 3.07 0.12
N GLU A 67 0.76 4.03 -0.68
CA GLU A 67 -0.13 4.78 -1.57
C GLU A 67 -0.63 3.90 -2.73
N ALA A 68 0.22 3.04 -3.27
CA ALA A 68 -0.14 2.08 -4.31
C ALA A 68 -1.20 1.08 -3.83
N PHE A 69 -1.05 0.55 -2.61
CA PHE A 69 -2.06 -0.34 -2.01
C PHE A 69 -3.38 0.39 -1.74
N ALA A 70 -3.33 1.65 -1.32
CA ALA A 70 -4.53 2.47 -1.15
C ALA A 70 -5.26 2.68 -2.49
N LEU A 71 -4.51 2.90 -3.57
CA LEU A 71 -5.05 3.06 -4.92
C LEU A 71 -5.70 1.76 -5.44
N VAL A 72 -5.06 0.61 -5.20
CA VAL A 72 -5.64 -0.71 -5.53
C VAL A 72 -6.92 -0.97 -4.74
N ARG A 73 -6.95 -0.61 -3.45
CA ARG A 73 -8.16 -0.72 -2.63
C ARG A 73 -9.29 0.16 -3.19
N GLU A 74 -9.00 1.40 -3.56
CA GLU A 74 -9.98 2.32 -4.17
C GLU A 74 -10.48 1.79 -5.54
N ALA A 75 -9.59 1.22 -6.35
CA ALA A 75 -9.98 0.57 -7.60
C ALA A 75 -10.90 -0.64 -7.36
N GLY A 76 -10.60 -1.49 -6.37
CA GLY A 76 -11.47 -2.60 -5.98
C GLY A 76 -12.85 -2.14 -5.52
N LYS A 77 -12.92 -1.05 -4.75
CA LYS A 77 -14.18 -0.42 -4.34
C LYS A 77 -15.00 0.06 -5.53
N ARG A 78 -14.37 0.69 -6.53
CA ARG A 78 -15.05 1.23 -7.72
C ARG A 78 -15.51 0.17 -8.71
N VAL A 79 -14.66 -0.84 -8.95
CA VAL A 79 -14.84 -1.80 -10.05
C VAL A 79 -15.58 -3.05 -9.58
N LEU A 80 -15.25 -3.53 -8.38
CA LEU A 80 -15.77 -4.79 -7.84
C LEU A 80 -16.77 -4.58 -6.70
N ASN A 81 -17.02 -3.33 -6.30
CA ASN A 81 -17.77 -3.00 -5.08
C ASN A 81 -17.19 -3.68 -3.83
N MET A 82 -15.86 -3.90 -3.81
CA MET A 82 -15.14 -4.58 -2.73
C MET A 82 -14.05 -3.68 -2.18
N ARG A 83 -14.26 -3.18 -0.95
CA ARG A 83 -13.22 -2.51 -0.20
C ARG A 83 -12.41 -3.56 0.57
N HIS A 84 -11.21 -3.87 0.10
CA HIS A 84 -10.30 -4.82 0.75
C HIS A 84 -10.19 -4.55 2.26
N PHE A 85 -10.28 -5.58 3.09
CA PHE A 85 -10.13 -5.48 4.54
C PHE A 85 -8.67 -5.26 4.94
N ASP A 86 -8.45 -4.76 6.16
CA ASP A 86 -7.11 -4.46 6.68
C ASP A 86 -6.24 -5.71 6.76
N VAL A 87 -6.81 -6.85 7.16
CA VAL A 87 -6.11 -8.15 7.17
C VAL A 87 -5.71 -8.63 5.78
N GLN A 88 -6.44 -8.26 4.72
CA GLN A 88 -6.05 -8.59 3.35
C GLN A 88 -4.85 -7.75 2.91
N LEU A 89 -4.76 -6.49 3.36
CA LEU A 89 -3.60 -5.65 3.13
C LEU A 89 -2.37 -6.07 3.94
N MET A 90 -2.55 -6.72 5.10
CA MET A 90 -1.43 -7.25 5.88
C MET A 90 -0.76 -8.45 5.20
N ALA A 91 -1.49 -9.18 4.37
CA ALA A 91 -1.00 -10.38 3.71
C ALA A 91 -0.36 -10.13 2.33
N GLY A 92 -0.75 -9.05 1.64
CA GLY A 92 -0.27 -8.70 0.30
C GLY A 92 1.00 -7.85 0.32
#